data_AF-A0A348Y6L4-F1
#
_entry.id   AF-A0A348Y6L4-F1
#
_cell.length_a   1.000
_cell.length_b   1.000
_cell.length_c   1.000
_cell.angle_alpha   90.00
_cell.angle_beta   90.00
_cell.angle_gamma   90.00
#
_symmetry.space_group_name_H-M   'P 1'
#
loop_
_entity.id
_entity.type
_entity.pdbx_description
1 polymer ?
#
loop_
_entity_poly.entity_id
_entity_poly.type
_entity_poly.pdbx_seq_one_letter_code
_entity_poly.pdbx_strand_id
1 'polypeptide(L)'
;MSTIDKNLSSFLDIATDSDFSIHNLPYGIFSDSTDGKRRAGIAIGEQVLDLSVLESEGLLSLDGGSYFDQNTLNAFIDSGRDNWSKARTTIQTLLSSDCDTLRDNTDLQQKALFKQ
;
A
#
# COMPACT_ATOMS: atom_id res chain seq x y z
N MET A 1 -1.60 18.76 -14.09
CA MET A 1 -0.15 18.53 -13.94
C MET A 1 0.07 18.15 -12.48
N SER A 2 -0.01 16.86 -12.14
CA SER A 2 0.03 16.44 -10.73
C SER A 2 1.45 16.65 -10.20
N THR A 3 1.58 17.68 -9.37
CA THR A 3 2.73 17.92 -8.49
C THR A 3 2.96 16.67 -7.67
N ILE A 4 4.01 15.92 -7.98
CA ILE A 4 4.60 15.02 -6.99
C ILE A 4 5.17 15.96 -5.93
N ASP A 5 4.47 16.09 -4.81
CA ASP A 5 4.95 16.86 -3.68
C ASP A 5 6.24 16.22 -3.18
N LYS A 6 7.38 16.83 -3.56
CA LYS A 6 8.73 16.41 -3.13
C LYS A 6 8.93 16.41 -1.61
N ASN A 7 7.98 16.94 -0.85
CA ASN A 7 7.96 16.98 0.61
C ASN A 7 7.06 15.92 1.24
N LEU A 8 6.47 15.01 0.47
CA LEU A 8 5.70 13.91 1.04
C LEU A 8 6.64 13.01 1.85
N SER A 9 6.51 13.06 3.16
CA SER A 9 7.25 12.22 4.09
C SER A 9 6.35 11.08 4.55
N SER A 10 6.93 9.89 4.70
CA SER A 10 6.23 8.77 5.32
C SER A 10 6.33 8.86 6.83
N PHE A 11 5.31 8.40 7.56
CA PHE A 11 5.45 8.21 9.01
C PHE A 11 6.35 7.02 9.36
N LEU A 12 6.63 6.15 8.39
CA LEU A 12 7.55 5.03 8.52
C LEU A 12 8.99 5.52 8.42
N ASP A 13 9.88 4.89 9.21
CA ASP A 13 11.31 5.12 9.12
C ASP A 13 11.87 4.44 7.87
N ILE A 14 12.06 5.23 6.81
CA ILE A 14 12.57 4.77 5.51
C ILE A 14 13.96 5.36 5.32
N ALA A 15 14.95 4.50 5.11
CA ALA A 15 16.30 4.92 4.81
C ALA A 15 16.35 5.79 3.54
N THR A 16 17.13 6.87 3.58
CA THR A 16 17.21 7.86 2.49
C THR A 16 17.68 7.27 1.15
N ASP A 17 18.42 6.16 1.19
CA ASP A 17 18.93 5.41 0.06
C ASP A 17 18.05 4.21 -0.33
N SER A 18 16.89 4.03 0.30
CA SER A 18 15.97 2.95 -0.02
C SER A 18 15.29 3.16 -1.38
N ASP A 19 15.32 2.11 -2.21
CA ASP A 19 14.53 2.06 -3.45
C ASP A 19 13.02 2.04 -3.18
N PHE A 20 12.59 1.69 -1.96
CA PHE A 20 11.20 1.57 -1.55
C PHE A 20 10.69 2.82 -0.83
N SER A 21 10.91 3.99 -1.44
CA SER A 21 10.37 5.25 -0.94
C SER A 21 8.84 5.36 -1.14
N ILE A 22 8.21 6.30 -0.42
CA ILE A 22 6.79 6.69 -0.60
C ILE A 22 6.47 7.19 -2.03
N HIS A 23 7.49 7.47 -2.84
CA HIS A 23 7.34 7.85 -4.23
C HIS A 23 7.43 6.67 -5.21
N ASN A 24 8.05 5.54 -4.86
CA ASN A 24 8.19 4.41 -5.77
C ASN A 24 6.96 3.50 -5.72
N LEU A 25 6.59 3.04 -4.51
CA LEU A 25 5.43 2.18 -4.22
C LEU A 25 5.24 1.03 -5.22
N PRO A 26 6.21 0.09 -5.34
CA PRO A 26 6.08 -1.04 -6.24
C PRO A 26 5.05 -2.05 -5.70
N TYR A 27 4.13 -2.46 -6.57
CA TYR A 27 3.14 -3.49 -6.27
C TYR A 27 3.74 -4.89 -6.46
N GLY A 28 3.47 -5.77 -5.51
CA GLY A 28 3.90 -7.17 -5.56
C GLY A 28 2.87 -8.10 -4.94
N ILE A 29 3.10 -9.41 -5.09
CA ILE A 29 2.37 -10.44 -4.35
C ILE A 29 3.28 -10.94 -3.23
N PHE A 30 2.76 -10.97 -2.01
CA PHE A 30 3.47 -11.47 -0.84
C PHE A 30 2.60 -12.43 -0.03
N SER A 31 3.23 -13.12 0.92
CA SER A 31 2.55 -13.89 1.96
C SER A 31 3.29 -13.68 3.29
N ASP A 32 2.56 -13.68 4.39
CA ASP A 32 3.08 -13.53 5.76
C ASP A 32 3.81 -14.79 6.27
N SER A 33 3.62 -15.92 5.60
CA SER A 33 4.31 -17.18 5.86
C SER A 33 4.44 -18.00 4.58
N THR A 34 5.27 -19.06 4.60
CA THR A 34 5.50 -19.95 3.45
C THR A 34 4.21 -20.56 2.91
N ASP A 35 3.29 -20.94 3.82
CA ASP A 35 1.99 -21.54 3.49
C ASP A 35 0.83 -20.53 3.61
N GLY A 36 1.16 -19.25 3.81
CA GLY A 36 0.19 -18.17 4.01
C GLY A 36 -0.58 -17.81 2.74
N LYS A 37 -1.72 -17.14 2.91
CA LYS A 37 -2.52 -16.66 1.79
C LYS A 37 -1.74 -15.58 1.04
N ARG A 38 -1.53 -15.80 -0.26
CA ARG A 38 -0.92 -14.82 -1.15
C ARG A 38 -1.89 -13.70 -1.45
N ARG A 39 -1.40 -12.47 -1.34
CA ARG A 39 -2.19 -11.26 -1.60
C ARG A 39 -1.30 -10.12 -2.05
N ALA A 40 -1.92 -9.08 -2.56
CA ALA A 40 -1.21 -7.92 -3.06
C ALA A 40 -0.71 -7.04 -1.91
N GLY A 41 0.53 -6.60 -2.04
CA GLY A 41 1.17 -5.67 -1.12
C GLY A 41 2.09 -4.69 -1.84
N ILE A 42 2.53 -3.67 -1.10
CA ILE A 42 3.52 -2.70 -1.57
C ILE A 42 4.72 -2.70 -0.64
N ALA A 43 5.91 -2.79 -1.22
CA ALA A 43 7.15 -2.61 -0.49
C ALA A 43 7.36 -1.11 -0.16
N ILE A 44 7.59 -0.81 1.12
CA ILE A 44 7.94 0.52 1.62
C ILE A 44 8.98 0.42 2.74
N GLY A 45 10.15 1.02 2.53
CA GLY A 45 11.31 0.83 3.41
C GLY A 45 11.63 -0.67 3.59
N GLU A 46 11.70 -1.10 4.85
CA GLU A 46 11.87 -2.52 5.24
C GLU A 46 10.54 -3.24 5.50
N GLN A 47 9.42 -2.65 5.09
CA GLN A 47 8.08 -3.17 5.36
C GLN A 47 7.30 -3.44 4.08
N VAL A 48 6.26 -4.27 4.21
CA VAL A 48 5.25 -4.51 3.20
C VAL A 48 3.91 -4.04 3.73
N LEU A 49 3.26 -3.14 2.99
CA LEU A 49 1.89 -2.73 3.22
C LEU A 49 0.94 -3.70 2.52
N ASP A 50 0.06 -4.33 3.28
CA ASP A 50 -0.98 -5.25 2.83
C ASP A 50 -2.20 -4.50 2.28
N LEU A 51 -2.38 -4.53 0.96
CA LEU A 51 -3.48 -3.81 0.31
C LEU A 51 -4.82 -4.50 0.52
N SER A 52 -4.83 -5.82 0.77
CA SER A 52 -6.07 -6.56 1.02
C SER A 52 -6.71 -6.14 2.34
N VAL A 53 -5.89 -5.82 3.35
CA VAL A 53 -6.34 -5.29 4.63
C VAL A 53 -6.92 -3.89 4.47
N LEU A 54 -6.28 -3.03 3.67
CA LEU A 54 -6.80 -1.68 3.40
C LEU A 54 -8.16 -1.71 2.68
N GLU A 55 -8.36 -2.66 1.75
CA GLU A 55 -9.67 -2.88 1.13
C GLU A 55 -10.71 -3.38 2.15
N SER A 56 -10.35 -4.38 2.95
CA SER A 56 -11.26 -4.96 3.93
C SER A 56 -11.68 -3.99 5.04
N GLU A 57 -10.80 -3.08 5.45
CA GLU A 57 -11.07 -2.05 6.45
C GLU A 57 -11.71 -0.80 5.82
N GLY A 58 -12.00 -0.82 4.52
CA GLY A 58 -12.70 0.27 3.81
C GLY A 58 -11.85 1.52 3.55
N LEU A 59 -10.54 1.45 3.78
CA LEU A 59 -9.59 2.53 3.59
C LEU A 59 -9.18 2.70 2.13
N LEU A 60 -9.26 1.61 1.36
CA LEU A 60 -9.00 1.58 -0.06
C LEU A 60 -10.23 1.03 -0.78
N SER A 61 -10.90 1.89 -1.56
CA SER A 61 -12.08 1.50 -2.32
C SER A 61 -11.90 1.83 -3.79
N LEU A 62 -11.80 0.79 -4.62
CA LEU A 62 -11.63 0.88 -6.06
C LEU A 62 -12.94 0.58 -6.78
N ASP A 63 -13.08 1.14 -7.98
CA ASP A 63 -14.24 0.90 -8.81
C ASP A 63 -14.18 -0.53 -9.36
N GLY A 64 -15.24 -1.32 -9.13
CA GLY A 64 -15.30 -2.73 -9.52
C GLY A 64 -14.98 -3.74 -8.41
N GLY A 65 -14.71 -3.29 -7.18
CA GLY A 65 -14.67 -4.14 -6.00
C GLY A 65 -13.25 -4.39 -5.46
N SER A 66 -13.03 -5.57 -4.90
CA SER A 66 -11.77 -5.96 -4.25
C SER A 66 -10.81 -6.59 -5.26
N TYR A 67 -9.62 -5.99 -5.37
CA TYR A 67 -8.58 -6.43 -6.30
C TYR A 67 -7.37 -7.03 -5.60
N PHE A 68 -7.17 -6.75 -4.32
CA PHE A 68 -5.91 -7.04 -3.63
C PHE A 68 -5.93 -8.33 -2.80
N ASP A 69 -7.11 -8.88 -2.50
CA ASP A 69 -7.26 -10.22 -1.91
C ASP A 69 -7.15 -11.34 -2.96
N GLN A 70 -6.12 -11.29 -3.81
CA GLN A 70 -5.89 -12.24 -4.90
C GLN A 70 -4.42 -12.67 -4.99
N ASN A 71 -4.20 -13.88 -5.50
CA ASN A 71 -2.86 -14.45 -5.67
C ASN A 71 -2.05 -13.80 -6.82
N THR A 72 -2.65 -12.88 -7.58
CA THR A 72 -2.04 -12.22 -8.75
C THR A 72 -2.52 -10.78 -8.87
N LEU A 73 -1.71 -9.89 -9.44
CA LEU A 73 -2.07 -8.48 -9.70
C LEU A 73 -2.86 -8.28 -10.99
N ASN A 74 -3.14 -9.35 -11.76
CA ASN A 74 -3.73 -9.25 -13.11
C ASN A 74 -5.06 -8.49 -13.08
N ALA A 75 -5.96 -8.80 -12.14
CA ALA A 75 -7.25 -8.12 -12.03
C ALA A 75 -7.10 -6.61 -11.75
N PHE A 76 -6.13 -6.24 -10.91
CA PHE A 76 -5.82 -4.84 -10.63
C PHE A 76 -5.24 -4.13 -11.86
N ILE A 77 -4.33 -4.79 -12.57
CA ILE A 77 -3.74 -4.28 -13.83
C ILE A 77 -4.86 -4.09 -14.87
N ASP A 78 -5.73 -5.08 -15.05
CA ASP A 78 -6.83 -5.02 -16.02
C ASP A 78 -7.89 -3.95 -15.67
N SER A 79 -7.97 -3.54 -14.40
CA SER A 79 -8.90 -2.51 -13.93
C SER A 79 -8.60 -1.09 -14.48
N GLY A 80 -7.38 -0.88 -14.98
CA GLY A 80 -7.01 0.33 -15.71
C GLY A 80 -6.57 1.52 -14.86
N ARG A 81 -6.18 2.58 -15.58
CA ARG A 81 -5.43 3.72 -15.03
C ARG A 81 -6.16 4.48 -13.92
N ASP A 82 -7.48 4.56 -13.96
CA ASP A 82 -8.26 5.31 -12.97
C ASP A 82 -8.12 4.66 -11.58
N ASN A 83 -8.28 3.34 -11.50
CA ASN A 83 -8.05 2.59 -10.27
C ASN A 83 -6.59 2.63 -9.83
N TRP A 84 -5.63 2.58 -10.76
CA TRP A 84 -4.21 2.70 -10.40
C TRP A 84 -3.87 4.05 -9.77
N SER A 85 -4.40 5.13 -10.36
CA SER A 85 -4.21 6.48 -9.84
C SER A 85 -4.87 6.64 -8.48
N LYS A 86 -6.09 6.14 -8.32
CA LYS A 86 -6.83 6.18 -7.06
C LYS A 86 -6.09 5.41 -5.97
N ALA A 87 -5.69 4.17 -6.24
CA ALA A 87 -4.90 3.35 -5.32
C ALA A 87 -3.62 4.08 -4.90
N ARG A 88 -2.84 4.56 -5.87
CA ARG A 88 -1.59 5.27 -5.60
C ARG A 88 -1.80 6.50 -4.71
N THR A 89 -2.78 7.35 -5.02
CA THR A 89 -3.07 8.55 -4.22
C THR A 89 -3.52 8.18 -2.82
N THR A 90 -4.46 7.25 -2.66
CA THR A 90 -4.95 6.80 -1.36
C THR A 90 -3.83 6.22 -0.49
N ILE A 91 -2.99 5.36 -1.08
CA ILE A 91 -1.87 4.73 -0.38
C ILE A 91 -0.83 5.77 0.05
N GLN A 92 -0.50 6.72 -0.83
CA GLN A 92 0.38 7.84 -0.49
C GLN A 92 -0.18 8.70 0.65
N THR A 93 -1.49 8.96 0.66
CA THR A 93 -2.13 9.67 1.76
C THR A 93 -2.04 8.88 3.05
N LEU A 94 -2.39 7.59 3.06
CA LEU A 94 -2.36 6.75 4.26
C LEU A 94 -0.96 6.60 4.85
N LEU A 95 0.07 6.57 4.01
CA LEU A 95 1.46 6.47 4.43
C LEU A 95 2.09 7.81 4.79
N SER A 96 1.45 8.93 4.44
CA SER A 96 1.95 10.27 4.74
C SER A 96 2.03 10.50 6.25
N SER A 97 3.08 11.19 6.69
CA SER A 97 3.23 11.69 8.06
C SER A 97 2.06 12.55 8.53
N ASP A 98 1.34 13.17 7.59
CA ASP A 98 0.20 14.04 7.88
C ASP A 98 -1.13 13.28 8.05
N CYS A 99 -1.16 11.97 7.78
CA CYS A 99 -2.36 11.14 7.93
C CYS A 99 -2.29 10.31 9.22
N ASP A 100 -3.23 10.54 10.11
CA ASP A 100 -3.37 9.84 11.39
C ASP A 100 -4.03 8.46 11.25
N THR A 101 -4.78 8.21 10.17
CA THR A 101 -5.64 7.04 10.02
C THR A 101 -4.87 5.71 10.14
N LEU A 102 -3.73 5.61 9.46
CA LEU A 102 -2.83 4.45 9.61
C LEU A 102 -1.77 4.70 10.69
N ARG A 103 -1.24 5.93 10.81
CA ARG A 103 -0.15 6.28 11.74
C ARG A 103 -0.49 6.14 13.22
N ASP A 104 -1.72 6.47 13.62
CA ASP A 104 -2.10 6.48 15.04
C ASP A 104 -2.93 5.23 15.42
N ASN A 105 -3.19 4.35 14.46
CA ASN A 105 -3.95 3.11 14.64
C ASN A 105 -3.02 1.89 14.71
N THR A 106 -2.53 1.59 15.91
CA THR A 106 -1.61 0.46 16.15
C THR A 106 -2.19 -0.88 15.74
N ASP A 107 -3.49 -1.13 15.99
CA ASP A 107 -4.15 -2.38 15.60
C ASP A 107 -4.15 -2.56 14.08
N LEU A 108 -4.43 -1.49 13.35
CA LEU A 108 -4.40 -1.50 11.89
C LEU A 108 -2.97 -1.67 11.36
N GLN A 109 -1.98 -1.01 11.96
CA GLN A 109 -0.57 -1.19 11.57
C GLN A 109 -0.14 -2.64 11.73
N GLN A 110 -0.48 -3.29 12.86
CA GLN A 110 -0.10 -4.69 13.07
C GLN A 110 -0.76 -5.65 12.07
N LYS A 111 -1.95 -5.30 11.56
CA LYS A 111 -2.63 -6.08 10.53
C LYS A 111 -2.10 -5.78 9.12
N ALA A 112 -1.77 -4.53 8.83
CA ALA A 112 -1.49 -4.05 7.49
C ALA A 112 0.01 -3.94 7.16
N LEU A 113 0.89 -3.85 8.15
CA LEU A 113 2.34 -3.70 7.94
C LEU A 113 3.08 -4.95 8.40
N PHE A 114 3.75 -5.58 7.46
CA PHE A 114 4.61 -6.74 7.69
C PHE A 114 6.07 -6.35 7.50
N LYS A 115 6.98 -6.97 8.23
CA LYS A 115 8.41 -6.84 7.96
C LYS A 115 8.77 -7.68 6.73
N GLN A 116 9.54 -7.11 5.81
CA GLN A 116 10.08 -7.83 4.64
C GLN A 116 11.01 -8.97 5.03
#